data_AF-A0A804RCG7-F1
#
_entry.id   AF-A0A804RCG7-F1
#
_cell.length_a   1.000
_cell.length_b   1.000
_cell.length_c   1.000
_cell.angle_alpha   90.00
_cell.angle_beta   90.00
_cell.angle_gamma   90.00
#
_symmetry.space_group_name_H-M   'P 1'
#
loop_
_entity.id
_entity.type
_entity.pdbx_description
1 polymer ?
#
loop_
_entity_poly.entity_id
_entity_poly.type
_entity_poly.pdbx_seq_one_letter_code
_entity_poly.pdbx_strand_id
1 'polypeptide(L)'
;MKANVAADDPGAVLRVFRQVSVTGTFLVNKEHVESHRWSCMFGDVEVPAEVLTDGTLRCYAPAHQSGRVPFYVTCSNMVACSEVREFEYRDSEAHYMDTSRSQANGVNEMHLHICLEKLLTLGPDDHQMLAINSLMLDGKWSNQESSVKEVVSTARVQSLKKLVKEKLHQWLICKVNDDGKGPNVMCKEGQGVIHLVAALGYDWAIRPIIIAGVNVNFRDAHGWTALHWAASLGRYARTH
;
A
#
# COMPACT_ATOMS: atom_id res chain seq x y z
N MET A 1 -0.18 18.55 -12.37
CA MET A 1 0.40 18.58 -11.02
C MET A 1 0.40 17.16 -10.46
N LYS A 2 1.53 16.60 -10.01
CA LYS A 2 1.53 15.32 -9.27
C LYS A 2 1.42 15.61 -7.78
N ALA A 3 0.28 15.32 -7.16
CA ALA A 3 0.01 15.61 -5.76
C ALA A 3 0.40 14.41 -4.88
N ASN A 4 1.49 14.52 -4.13
CA ASN A 4 1.83 13.58 -3.07
C ASN A 4 1.28 14.11 -1.74
N VAL A 5 0.25 13.43 -1.25
CA VAL A 5 -0.36 13.68 0.05
C VAL A 5 0.50 13.04 1.13
N ALA A 6 1.22 13.86 1.89
CA ALA A 6 1.79 13.45 3.16
C ALA A 6 0.84 13.95 4.26
N ALA A 7 0.18 13.02 4.95
CA ALA A 7 -0.52 13.33 6.19
C ALA A 7 0.53 13.29 7.31
N ASP A 8 0.87 14.46 7.85
CA ASP A 8 1.78 14.58 9.00
C ASP A 8 1.02 14.43 10.33
N ASP A 9 1.71 13.76 11.25
CA ASP A 9 1.50 13.62 12.69
C ASP A 9 0.28 12.84 13.24
N PRO A 10 0.48 11.59 13.73
CA PRO A 10 -0.52 10.85 14.52
C PRO A 10 -0.63 11.30 16.00
N GLY A 11 0.04 12.38 16.42
CA GLY A 11 0.15 12.83 17.82
C GLY A 11 -0.77 13.97 18.27
N ALA A 12 -1.56 14.60 17.40
CA ALA A 12 -2.39 15.76 17.77
C ALA A 12 -3.70 15.35 18.48
N VAL A 13 -3.60 15.00 19.77
CA VAL A 13 -4.73 14.89 20.70
C VAL A 13 -5.21 16.28 21.07
N LEU A 14 -6.21 16.78 20.35
CA LEU A 14 -7.23 17.80 20.72
C LEU A 14 -7.90 18.21 19.40
N ARG A 15 -9.21 18.50 19.41
CA ARG A 15 -10.06 18.86 18.26
C ARG A 15 -9.39 19.83 17.26
N VAL A 16 -8.66 19.33 16.28
CA VAL A 16 -7.85 20.18 15.38
C VAL A 16 -7.87 19.56 13.99
N PHE A 17 -8.23 20.39 13.01
CA PHE A 17 -8.20 20.05 11.60
C PHE A 17 -6.89 19.32 11.23
N ARG A 18 -6.98 18.14 10.60
CA ARG A 18 -5.79 17.40 10.18
C ARG A 18 -5.13 18.16 9.03
N GLN A 19 -3.91 18.66 9.27
CA GLN A 19 -3.13 19.33 8.24
C GLN A 19 -2.69 18.32 7.18
N VAL A 20 -2.91 18.66 5.92
CA VAL A 20 -2.52 17.86 4.76
C VAL A 20 -1.51 18.66 3.94
N SER A 21 -0.31 18.11 3.76
CA SER A 21 0.72 18.68 2.89
C SER A 21 0.69 17.97 1.54
N VAL A 22 0.51 18.74 0.47
CA VAL A 22 0.48 18.26 -0.90
C VAL A 22 1.72 18.77 -1.60
N THR A 23 2.61 17.87 -2.00
CA THR A 23 3.83 18.21 -2.75
C THR A 23 3.69 17.79 -4.21
N GLY A 24 4.22 18.58 -5.13
CA GLY A 24 4.11 18.34 -6.56
C GLY A 24 4.89 19.30 -7.42
N THR A 25 4.81 19.10 -8.74
CA THR A 25 5.36 20.02 -9.73
C THR A 25 4.23 20.84 -10.34
N PHE A 26 4.33 22.16 -10.23
CA PHE A 26 3.47 23.09 -10.94
C PHE A 26 4.00 23.27 -12.37
N LEU A 27 3.13 23.12 -13.37
CA LEU A 27 3.49 23.31 -14.79
C LEU A 27 3.29 24.75 -15.26
N VAL A 28 2.91 25.64 -14.35
CA VAL A 28 2.61 27.06 -14.58
C VAL A 28 3.69 27.91 -13.91
N ASN A 29 3.98 29.07 -14.49
CA ASN A 29 4.97 30.01 -13.96
C ASN A 29 4.65 30.40 -12.52
N LYS A 30 5.68 30.70 -11.74
CA LYS A 30 5.56 31.06 -10.31
C LYS A 30 4.55 32.19 -10.04
N GLU A 31 4.54 33.23 -10.87
CA GLU A 31 3.59 34.35 -10.77
C GLU A 31 2.12 33.91 -10.97
N HIS A 32 1.90 32.91 -11.82
CA HIS A 32 0.59 32.30 -11.96
C HIS A 32 0.25 31.46 -10.73
N VAL A 33 1.19 30.67 -10.18
CA VAL A 33 0.92 29.87 -8.98
C VAL A 33 0.46 30.74 -7.81
N GLU A 34 1.08 31.90 -7.59
CA GLU A 34 0.76 32.81 -6.49
C GLU A 34 -0.55 33.61 -6.70
N SER A 35 -0.99 33.80 -7.95
CA SER A 35 -2.22 34.55 -8.26
C SER A 35 -3.49 33.69 -8.28
N HIS A 36 -3.36 32.35 -8.33
CA HIS A 36 -4.50 31.45 -8.34
C HIS A 36 -4.95 31.06 -6.93
N ARG A 37 -6.27 30.91 -6.77
CA ARG A 37 -6.86 30.34 -5.56
C ARG A 37 -6.87 28.83 -5.66
N TRP A 38 -5.91 28.19 -5.00
CA TRP A 38 -5.83 26.75 -4.92
C TRP A 38 -6.81 26.20 -3.88
N SER A 39 -7.43 25.07 -4.22
CA SER A 39 -8.27 24.30 -3.30
C SER A 39 -7.90 22.82 -3.38
N CYS A 40 -8.24 22.08 -2.33
CA CYS A 40 -8.21 20.62 -2.34
C CYS A 40 -9.63 20.10 -2.17
N MET A 41 -9.98 19.09 -2.96
CA MET A 41 -11.24 18.37 -2.84
C MET A 41 -11.05 17.15 -1.96
N PHE A 42 -11.97 16.92 -1.04
CA PHE A 42 -12.11 15.70 -0.23
C PHE A 42 -13.50 15.14 -0.48
N GLY A 43 -13.62 14.21 -1.41
CA GLY A 43 -14.93 13.80 -1.94
C GLY A 43 -15.57 14.96 -2.67
N ASP A 44 -16.74 15.36 -2.17
CA ASP A 44 -17.53 16.49 -2.69
C ASP A 44 -17.29 17.79 -1.90
N VAL A 45 -16.34 17.78 -0.94
CA VAL A 45 -16.04 18.94 -0.10
C VAL A 45 -14.80 19.68 -0.59
N GLU A 46 -14.95 20.94 -0.97
CA GLU A 46 -13.84 21.83 -1.31
C GLU A 46 -13.29 22.52 -0.07
N VAL A 47 -11.96 22.47 0.13
CA VAL A 47 -11.26 23.25 1.15
C VAL A 47 -10.17 24.12 0.52
N PRO A 48 -9.97 25.36 1.01
CA PRO A 48 -8.90 26.22 0.51
C PRO A 48 -7.52 25.63 0.81
N ALA A 49 -6.58 25.85 -0.11
CA ALA A 49 -5.18 25.44 0.01
C ALA A 49 -4.24 26.64 -0.09
N GLU A 50 -3.25 26.70 0.80
CA GLU A 50 -2.21 27.73 0.84
C GLU A 50 -0.94 27.23 0.16
N VAL A 51 -0.34 28.06 -0.70
CA VAL A 51 0.98 27.78 -1.29
C VAL A 51 2.05 28.08 -0.24
N LEU A 52 2.84 27.08 0.15
CA LEU A 52 3.92 27.26 1.13
C LEU A 52 5.24 27.63 0.47
N THR A 53 5.63 26.85 -0.52
CA THR A 53 6.86 26.96 -1.30
C THR A 53 6.59 26.48 -2.71
N ASP A 54 7.52 26.71 -3.63
CA ASP A 54 7.42 26.16 -4.98
C ASP A 54 7.25 24.63 -4.90
N GLY A 55 6.14 24.15 -5.45
CA GLY A 55 5.75 22.75 -5.41
C GLY A 55 4.97 22.27 -4.18
N THR A 56 4.67 23.10 -3.17
CA THR A 56 4.00 22.62 -1.93
C THR A 56 2.74 23.42 -1.59
N LEU A 57 1.60 22.74 -1.48
CA LEU A 57 0.35 23.26 -0.93
C LEU A 57 0.07 22.70 0.46
N ARG A 58 -0.57 23.50 1.31
CA ARG A 58 -1.13 23.09 2.61
C ARG A 58 -2.64 23.26 2.58
N CYS A 59 -3.36 22.24 3.01
CA CYS A 59 -4.80 22.35 3.28
C CYS A 59 -5.16 21.64 4.59
N TYR A 60 -6.41 21.79 5.00
CA TYR A 60 -6.93 21.20 6.22
C TYR A 60 -8.09 20.27 5.86
N ALA A 61 -7.95 18.99 6.19
CA ALA A 61 -9.00 18.03 5.88
C ALA A 61 -10.29 18.38 6.66
N PRO A 62 -11.45 18.45 5.97
CA PRO A 62 -12.73 18.72 6.63
C PRO A 62 -13.13 17.54 7.52
N ALA A 63 -14.05 17.77 8.46
CA ALA A 63 -14.63 16.67 9.24
C ALA A 63 -15.42 15.73 8.33
N HIS A 64 -15.23 14.42 8.48
CA HIS A 64 -15.90 13.39 7.68
C HIS A 64 -15.98 12.10 8.49
N GLN A 65 -16.98 11.25 8.21
CA GLN A 65 -17.08 9.92 8.80
C GLN A 65 -15.89 9.05 8.35
N SER A 66 -15.51 8.03 9.12
CA SER A 66 -14.56 7.03 8.63
C SER A 66 -14.94 6.50 7.24
N GLY A 67 -13.97 6.44 6.34
CA GLY A 67 -14.20 6.07 4.95
C GLY A 67 -13.16 6.64 3.99
N ARG A 68 -13.20 6.21 2.74
CA ARG A 68 -12.33 6.69 1.67
C ARG A 68 -13.08 7.65 0.78
N VAL A 69 -12.43 8.76 0.44
CA VAL A 69 -12.95 9.74 -0.51
C VAL A 69 -11.90 10.04 -1.58
N PRO A 70 -12.30 10.40 -2.80
CA PRO A 70 -11.36 10.93 -3.78
C PRO A 70 -10.76 12.26 -3.28
N PHE A 71 -9.49 12.49 -3.56
CA PHE A 71 -8.72 13.66 -3.19
C PHE A 71 -7.95 14.19 -4.39
N TYR A 72 -8.07 15.49 -4.67
CA TYR A 72 -7.38 16.14 -5.78
C TYR A 72 -7.30 17.65 -5.56
N VAL A 73 -6.36 18.28 -6.26
CA VAL A 73 -6.16 19.75 -6.23
C VAL A 73 -6.95 20.39 -7.36
N THR A 74 -7.59 21.51 -7.09
CA THR A 74 -8.34 22.32 -8.06
C THR A 74 -7.89 23.78 -8.01
N CYS A 75 -8.28 24.54 -9.03
CA CYS A 75 -8.04 25.97 -9.11
C CYS A 75 -9.35 26.74 -8.89
N SER A 76 -10.02 26.49 -7.76
CA SER A 76 -11.34 27.07 -7.39
C SER A 76 -12.46 26.89 -8.43
N ASN A 77 -12.34 25.88 -9.29
CA ASN A 77 -13.30 25.57 -10.35
C ASN A 77 -13.87 24.15 -10.23
N MET A 78 -13.55 23.44 -9.14
CA MET A 78 -13.86 22.02 -8.91
C MET A 78 -13.32 21.05 -10.00
N VAL A 79 -12.52 21.53 -10.95
CA VAL A 79 -11.89 20.70 -11.98
C VAL A 79 -10.50 20.28 -11.49
N ALA A 80 -10.24 18.98 -11.51
CA ALA A 80 -8.97 18.42 -11.08
C ALA A 80 -7.81 18.95 -11.96
N CYS A 81 -6.85 19.61 -11.30
CA CYS A 81 -5.57 20.03 -11.87
C CYS A 81 -4.42 19.08 -11.47
N SER A 82 -4.74 18.06 -10.66
CA SER A 82 -3.85 16.97 -10.25
C SER A 82 -4.43 15.60 -10.59
N GLU A 83 -3.60 14.57 -10.41
CA GLU A 83 -4.09 13.19 -10.25
C GLU A 83 -5.13 13.12 -9.10
N VAL A 84 -6.14 12.28 -9.27
CA VAL A 84 -7.11 11.94 -8.22
C VAL A 84 -6.57 10.77 -7.41
N ARG A 85 -6.52 10.92 -6.08
CA ARG A 85 -6.04 9.90 -5.14
C ARG A 85 -7.13 9.54 -4.13
N GLU A 86 -6.97 8.45 -3.39
CA GLU A 86 -7.84 8.17 -2.24
C GLU A 86 -7.30 8.83 -0.96
N PHE A 87 -8.15 9.53 -0.22
CA PHE A 87 -7.90 10.03 1.13
C PHE A 87 -8.79 9.25 2.12
N GLU A 88 -8.18 8.73 3.18
CA GLU A 88 -8.88 7.89 4.16
C GLU A 88 -9.09 8.62 5.47
N TYR A 89 -10.35 8.83 5.83
CA TYR A 89 -10.79 9.25 7.14
C TYR A 89 -10.84 8.05 8.07
N ARG A 90 -10.31 8.24 9.28
CA ARG A 90 -10.26 7.21 10.32
C ARG A 90 -10.71 7.83 11.64
N ASP A 91 -11.64 7.15 12.31
CA ASP A 91 -12.10 7.47 13.64
C ASP A 91 -10.90 7.36 14.58
N SER A 92 -10.71 8.42 15.37
CA SER A 92 -9.66 8.49 16.38
C SER A 92 -10.09 7.70 17.62
N GLU A 93 -10.46 6.45 17.46
CA GLU A 93 -10.53 5.51 18.58
C GLU A 93 -9.33 4.59 18.50
N ALA A 94 -8.39 4.94 19.37
CA ALA A 94 -7.33 4.09 19.87
C ALA A 94 -7.94 2.86 20.55
N HIS A 95 -8.48 1.94 19.77
CA HIS A 95 -8.41 0.54 20.13
C HIS A 95 -7.01 0.04 19.76
N TYR A 96 -6.03 0.41 20.61
CA TYR A 96 -5.01 -0.55 21.01
C TYR A 96 -5.73 -1.68 21.73
N MET A 97 -6.48 -2.48 20.98
CA MET A 97 -6.91 -3.76 21.46
C MET A 97 -5.67 -4.62 21.36
N ASP A 98 -5.16 -4.97 22.53
CA ASP A 98 -4.53 -6.25 22.79
C ASP A 98 -5.50 -7.35 22.32
N THR A 99 -5.66 -7.50 21.01
CA THR A 99 -6.10 -8.74 20.42
C THR A 99 -4.95 -9.69 20.67
N SER A 100 -5.05 -10.26 21.86
CA SER A 100 -4.48 -11.51 22.34
C SER A 100 -3.69 -12.21 21.25
N ARG A 101 -2.44 -12.49 21.57
CA ARG A 101 -1.41 -13.37 20.99
C ARG A 101 -1.89 -14.72 20.40
N SER A 102 -3.05 -14.75 19.76
CA SER A 102 -3.93 -15.89 19.50
C SER A 102 -4.33 -16.01 18.03
N GLN A 103 -4.31 -14.92 17.23
CA GLN A 103 -4.54 -15.02 15.78
C GLN A 103 -3.24 -15.16 14.95
N ALA A 104 -2.09 -14.77 15.51
CA ALA A 104 -0.79 -14.94 14.83
C ALA A 104 -0.33 -16.41 14.72
N ASN A 105 -0.92 -17.33 15.50
CA ASN A 105 -0.51 -18.75 15.56
C ASN A 105 -1.04 -19.62 14.40
N GLY A 106 -1.59 -19.03 13.33
CA GLY A 106 -2.12 -19.80 12.20
C GLY A 106 -2.04 -19.12 10.84
N VAL A 107 -1.31 -18.01 10.69
CA VAL A 107 -1.14 -17.39 9.36
C VAL A 107 -0.31 -18.33 8.50
N ASN A 108 -1.01 -19.13 7.72
CA ASN A 108 -0.41 -20.11 6.83
C ASN A 108 0.32 -19.36 5.71
N GLU A 109 1.62 -19.61 5.54
CA GLU A 109 2.45 -19.03 4.47
C GLU A 109 1.78 -19.20 3.09
N MET A 110 1.06 -20.31 2.89
CA MET A 110 0.17 -20.56 1.75
C MET A 110 -0.84 -19.43 1.50
N HIS A 111 -1.56 -19.01 2.54
CA HIS A 111 -2.58 -17.96 2.41
C HIS A 111 -1.95 -16.62 2.03
N LEU A 112 -0.79 -16.29 2.59
CA LEU A 112 -0.04 -15.08 2.24
C LEU A 112 0.37 -15.10 0.76
N HIS A 113 0.82 -16.25 0.25
CA HIS A 113 1.13 -16.42 -1.17
C HIS A 113 -0.09 -16.26 -2.06
N ILE A 114 -1.23 -16.85 -1.71
CA ILE A 114 -2.48 -16.73 -2.46
C ILE A 114 -2.94 -15.26 -2.48
N CYS A 115 -2.90 -14.56 -1.34
CA CYS A 115 -3.28 -13.15 -1.27
C CYS A 115 -2.35 -12.28 -2.13
N LEU A 116 -1.05 -12.56 -2.07
CA LEU A 116 -0.06 -11.85 -2.89
C LEU A 116 -0.30 -12.10 -4.37
N GLU A 117 -0.49 -13.35 -4.78
CA GLU A 117 -0.79 -13.67 -6.17
C GLU A 117 -2.05 -12.96 -6.68
N LYS A 118 -3.15 -13.01 -5.93
CA LYS A 118 -4.40 -12.33 -6.30
C LYS A 118 -4.19 -10.83 -6.48
N LEU A 119 -3.40 -10.21 -5.61
CA LEU A 119 -3.08 -8.78 -5.69
C LEU A 119 -2.23 -8.45 -6.93
N LEU A 120 -1.29 -9.33 -7.28
CA LEU A 120 -0.41 -9.18 -8.44
C LEU A 120 -1.11 -9.48 -9.77
N THR A 121 -2.18 -10.28 -9.75
CA THR A 121 -2.90 -10.75 -10.96
C THR A 121 -4.15 -9.90 -11.28
N LEU A 122 -4.32 -8.71 -10.70
CA LEU A 122 -5.46 -7.80 -11.01
C LEU A 122 -5.47 -7.24 -12.46
N GLY A 123 -4.78 -7.89 -13.41
CA GLY A 123 -4.84 -7.69 -14.85
C GLY A 123 -5.56 -8.85 -15.56
N PRO A 124 -5.92 -8.70 -16.85
CA PRO A 124 -6.90 -9.55 -17.56
C PRO A 124 -6.46 -10.98 -17.91
N ASP A 125 -5.45 -11.55 -17.23
CA ASP A 125 -4.83 -12.81 -17.62
C ASP A 125 -5.12 -13.92 -16.58
N ASP A 126 -6.34 -14.46 -16.62
CA ASP A 126 -6.83 -15.53 -15.72
C ASP A 126 -6.03 -16.85 -15.83
N HIS A 127 -5.22 -17.02 -16.89
CA HIS A 127 -4.51 -18.29 -17.14
C HIS A 127 -3.32 -18.54 -16.20
N GLN A 128 -2.84 -17.52 -15.49
CA GLN A 128 -1.68 -17.66 -14.59
C GLN A 128 -2.03 -17.87 -13.11
N MET A 129 -3.32 -17.77 -12.74
CA MET A 129 -3.82 -17.99 -11.37
C MET A 129 -3.52 -19.41 -10.84
N LEU A 130 -3.26 -20.35 -11.74
CA LEU A 130 -3.00 -21.75 -11.40
C LEU A 130 -1.56 -22.01 -11.00
N ALA A 131 -0.59 -21.19 -11.42
CA ALA A 131 0.82 -21.55 -11.31
C ALA A 131 1.32 -21.59 -9.85
N ILE A 132 1.00 -20.57 -9.04
CA ILE A 132 1.40 -20.52 -7.63
C ILE A 132 0.61 -21.55 -6.82
N ASN A 133 -0.72 -21.65 -7.05
CA ASN A 133 -1.57 -22.65 -6.41
C ASN A 133 -1.08 -24.08 -6.66
N SER A 134 -0.71 -24.43 -7.89
CA SER A 134 -0.19 -25.76 -8.24
C SER A 134 1.17 -26.03 -7.57
N LEU A 135 2.11 -25.08 -7.62
CA LEU A 135 3.42 -25.22 -6.95
C LEU A 135 3.29 -25.43 -5.43
N MET A 136 2.21 -24.92 -4.85
CA MET A 136 1.91 -24.93 -3.43
C MET A 136 1.13 -26.16 -2.97
N LEU A 137 0.16 -26.64 -3.75
CA LEU A 137 -0.77 -27.72 -3.37
C LEU A 137 -0.16 -29.13 -3.52
N ASP A 138 0.86 -29.30 -4.36
CA ASP A 138 1.56 -30.59 -4.58
C ASP A 138 2.45 -31.05 -3.40
N GLY A 139 2.32 -30.41 -2.23
CA GLY A 139 3.07 -30.71 -1.01
C GLY A 139 2.27 -31.39 0.12
N LYS A 140 0.98 -31.69 -0.07
CA LYS A 140 0.13 -32.26 0.99
C LYS A 140 0.53 -33.69 1.38
N TRP A 141 1.22 -33.75 2.53
CA TRP A 141 1.29 -34.82 3.54
C TRP A 141 1.29 -36.30 3.10
N SER A 142 2.50 -36.85 3.00
CA SER A 142 2.80 -38.20 3.47
C SER A 142 4.00 -38.15 4.43
N ASN A 143 3.71 -38.47 5.70
CA ASN A 143 4.70 -38.60 6.78
C ASN A 143 5.49 -39.89 6.59
N GLN A 144 6.60 -39.84 5.86
CA GLN A 144 7.79 -40.70 6.01
C GLN A 144 8.79 -40.40 4.88
N GLU A 145 10.08 -40.59 5.17
CA GLU A 145 11.26 -40.49 4.30
C GLU A 145 11.95 -39.12 4.18
N SER A 146 13.09 -39.05 4.87
CA SER A 146 13.98 -37.92 5.14
C SER A 146 15.26 -38.06 4.31
N SER A 147 15.40 -37.26 3.25
CA SER A 147 16.66 -36.77 2.64
C SER A 147 16.37 -36.20 1.24
N VAL A 148 15.54 -36.87 0.44
CA VAL A 148 15.19 -36.42 -0.93
C VAL A 148 14.19 -35.26 -0.95
N LYS A 149 13.32 -35.16 0.07
CA LYS A 149 12.30 -34.11 0.18
C LYS A 149 12.90 -32.70 0.33
N GLU A 150 14.08 -32.58 0.93
CA GLU A 150 14.68 -31.27 1.20
C GLU A 150 15.16 -30.59 -0.10
N VAL A 151 15.80 -31.35 -0.99
CA VAL A 151 16.24 -30.85 -2.31
C VAL A 151 15.05 -30.49 -3.22
N VAL A 152 14.00 -31.32 -3.22
CA VAL A 152 12.79 -31.03 -4.02
C VAL A 152 12.04 -29.81 -3.47
N SER A 153 11.94 -29.68 -2.15
CA SER A 153 11.28 -28.53 -1.51
C SER A 153 12.01 -27.22 -1.77
N THR A 154 13.34 -27.20 -1.72
CA THR A 154 14.15 -26.00 -1.95
C THR A 154 14.05 -25.53 -3.40
N ALA A 155 14.08 -26.44 -4.37
CA ALA A 155 13.88 -26.10 -5.79
C ALA A 155 12.49 -25.50 -6.05
N ARG A 156 11.42 -26.07 -5.46
CA ARG A 156 10.06 -25.52 -5.59
C ARG A 156 9.93 -24.13 -4.97
N VAL A 157 10.49 -23.92 -3.77
CA VAL A 157 10.50 -22.62 -3.09
C VAL A 157 11.27 -21.58 -3.90
N GLN A 158 12.37 -21.96 -4.56
CA GLN A 158 13.10 -21.07 -5.46
C GLN A 158 12.28 -20.71 -6.71
N SER A 159 11.64 -21.69 -7.34
CA SER A 159 10.76 -21.46 -8.50
C SER A 159 9.60 -20.52 -8.14
N LEU A 160 9.00 -20.70 -6.97
CA LEU A 160 7.95 -19.83 -6.46
C LEU A 160 8.45 -18.40 -6.25
N LYS A 161 9.59 -18.22 -5.57
CA LYS A 161 10.20 -16.90 -5.36
C LYS A 161 10.51 -16.19 -6.67
N LYS A 162 11.00 -16.93 -7.68
CA LYS A 162 11.27 -16.42 -9.02
C LYS A 162 9.97 -15.94 -9.70
N LEU A 163 8.93 -16.78 -9.70
CA LEU A 163 7.63 -16.44 -10.30
C LEU A 163 6.98 -15.23 -9.62
N VAL A 164 7.00 -15.16 -8.29
CA VAL A 164 6.48 -14.01 -7.54
C VAL A 164 7.28 -12.75 -7.86
N LYS A 165 8.61 -12.86 -8.01
CA LYS A 165 9.46 -11.74 -8.42
C LYS A 165 9.11 -11.21 -9.81
N GLU A 166 8.91 -12.09 -10.77
CA GLU A 166 8.49 -11.72 -12.13
C GLU A 166 7.11 -11.05 -12.13
N LYS A 167 6.11 -11.66 -11.47
CA LYS A 167 4.77 -11.08 -11.32
C LYS A 167 4.80 -9.72 -10.62
N LEU A 168 5.60 -9.57 -9.55
CA LEU A 168 5.73 -8.30 -8.84
C LEU A 168 6.33 -7.21 -9.72
N HIS A 169 7.39 -7.51 -10.46
CA HIS A 169 8.00 -6.54 -11.36
C HIS A 169 7.02 -6.09 -12.44
N GLN A 170 6.30 -7.04 -13.07
CA GLN A 170 5.29 -6.71 -14.07
C GLN A 170 4.16 -5.85 -13.48
N TRP A 171 3.68 -6.22 -12.30
CA TRP A 171 2.64 -5.48 -11.59
C TRP A 171 3.08 -4.07 -11.22
N LEU A 172 4.31 -3.87 -10.73
CA LEU A 172 4.85 -2.55 -10.41
C LEU A 172 4.94 -1.68 -11.66
N ILE A 173 5.40 -2.23 -12.79
CA ILE A 173 5.46 -1.50 -14.07
C ILE A 173 4.06 -1.06 -14.53
N CYS A 174 3.07 -1.95 -14.45
CA CYS A 174 1.70 -1.63 -14.85
C CYS A 174 1.04 -0.63 -13.90
N LYS A 175 1.17 -0.81 -12.57
CA LYS A 175 0.51 0.05 -11.57
C LYS A 175 1.08 1.45 -11.43
N VAL A 176 2.36 1.64 -11.78
CA VAL A 176 2.93 2.98 -11.90
C VAL A 176 2.26 3.78 -13.03
N ASN A 177 1.64 3.09 -14.00
CA ASN A 177 0.99 3.71 -15.16
C ASN A 177 -0.56 3.67 -15.10
N ASP A 178 -1.17 3.10 -14.05
CA ASP A 178 -2.62 2.83 -13.97
C ASP A 178 -3.38 3.95 -13.23
N ASP A 179 -4.04 4.81 -14.02
CA ASP A 179 -5.20 5.69 -13.74
C ASP A 179 -5.35 6.29 -12.33
N GLY A 180 -4.24 6.64 -11.66
CA GLY A 180 -4.23 7.38 -10.40
C GLY A 180 -4.42 6.55 -9.12
N LYS A 181 -4.73 5.25 -9.21
CA LYS A 181 -4.82 4.38 -8.01
C LYS A 181 -3.44 4.13 -7.38
N GLY A 182 -2.39 4.16 -8.20
CA GLY A 182 -1.03 3.86 -7.78
C GLY A 182 -0.88 2.45 -7.18
N PRO A 183 0.28 2.13 -6.58
CA PRO A 183 0.54 0.81 -6.02
C PRO A 183 -0.06 0.60 -4.60
N ASN A 184 -0.84 1.56 -4.08
CA ASN A 184 -1.42 1.51 -2.73
C ASN A 184 -2.75 0.73 -2.67
N VAL A 185 -2.83 -0.39 -3.39
CA VAL A 185 -4.01 -1.25 -3.41
C VAL A 185 -3.92 -2.33 -2.33
N MET A 186 -5.07 -2.74 -1.81
CA MET A 186 -5.20 -3.80 -0.80
C MET A 186 -5.91 -5.02 -1.39
N CYS A 187 -5.56 -6.22 -0.91
CA CYS A 187 -6.33 -7.42 -1.20
C CYS A 187 -7.67 -7.41 -0.42
N LYS A 188 -8.51 -8.44 -0.64
CA LYS A 188 -9.83 -8.55 0.01
C LYS A 188 -9.72 -8.66 1.53
N GLU A 189 -8.60 -9.16 2.02
CA GLU A 189 -8.25 -9.31 3.42
C GLU A 189 -7.72 -7.99 4.03
N GLY A 190 -7.68 -6.91 3.26
CA GLY A 190 -7.27 -5.57 3.71
C GLY A 190 -5.77 -5.32 3.73
N GLN A 191 -4.96 -6.24 3.20
CA GLN A 191 -3.50 -6.14 3.19
C GLN A 191 -3.00 -5.60 1.85
N GLY A 192 -2.20 -4.54 1.87
CA GLY A 192 -1.40 -4.12 0.71
C GLY A 192 -0.21 -5.03 0.37
N VAL A 193 0.37 -4.83 -0.81
CA VAL A 193 1.52 -5.63 -1.31
C VAL A 193 2.69 -5.63 -0.33
N ILE A 194 2.97 -4.49 0.32
CA ILE A 194 4.08 -4.33 1.27
C ILE A 194 3.91 -5.20 2.53
N HIS A 195 2.67 -5.40 3.00
CA HIS A 195 2.38 -6.25 4.15
C HIS A 195 2.63 -7.72 3.81
N LEU A 196 2.17 -8.15 2.64
CA LEU A 196 2.29 -9.54 2.18
C LEU A 196 3.75 -9.93 1.97
N VAL A 197 4.55 -9.08 1.29
CA VAL A 197 5.97 -9.37 1.10
C VAL A 197 6.77 -9.34 2.40
N ALA A 198 6.41 -8.46 3.35
CA ALA A 198 7.04 -8.41 4.66
C ALA A 198 6.69 -9.66 5.50
N ALA A 199 5.43 -10.08 5.49
CA ALA A 199 4.96 -11.30 6.14
C ALA A 199 5.65 -12.56 5.59
N LEU A 200 5.96 -12.58 4.29
CA LEU A 200 6.66 -13.66 3.60
C LEU A 200 8.20 -13.60 3.73
N GLY A 201 8.76 -12.52 4.29
CA GLY A 201 10.22 -12.31 4.36
C GLY A 201 10.85 -12.09 2.97
N TYR A 202 10.12 -11.46 2.06
CA TYR A 202 10.60 -11.13 0.70
C TYR A 202 11.30 -9.77 0.71
N ASP A 203 12.41 -9.67 1.44
CA ASP A 203 13.18 -8.42 1.62
C ASP A 203 13.57 -7.77 0.29
N TRP A 204 13.84 -8.58 -0.73
CA TRP A 204 14.17 -8.15 -2.09
C TRP A 204 13.06 -7.32 -2.76
N ALA A 205 11.80 -7.47 -2.33
CA ALA A 205 10.63 -6.79 -2.89
C ALA A 205 10.37 -5.42 -2.27
N ILE A 206 10.84 -5.19 -1.02
CA ILE A 206 10.52 -3.99 -0.24
C ILE A 206 11.01 -2.72 -0.95
N ARG A 207 12.28 -2.71 -1.37
CA ARG A 207 12.89 -1.54 -2.04
C ARG A 207 12.16 -1.19 -3.35
N PRO A 208 11.92 -2.12 -4.30
CA PRO A 208 11.13 -1.85 -5.50
C PRO A 208 9.73 -1.28 -5.21
N ILE A 209 9.03 -1.83 -4.20
CA ILE A 209 7.68 -1.40 -3.82
C ILE A 209 7.69 0.04 -3.29
N ILE A 210 8.66 0.39 -2.44
CA ILE A 210 8.81 1.76 -1.92
C ILE A 210 9.18 2.74 -3.05
N ILE A 211 10.10 2.36 -3.94
CA ILE A 211 10.49 3.19 -5.09
C ILE A 211 9.31 3.45 -6.03
N ALA A 212 8.39 2.48 -6.17
CA ALA A 212 7.16 2.66 -6.94
C ALA A 212 6.14 3.61 -6.27
N GLY A 213 6.38 4.05 -5.03
CA GLY A 213 5.56 5.03 -4.33
C GLY A 213 4.66 4.46 -3.23
N VAL A 214 4.82 3.18 -2.85
CA VAL A 214 4.11 2.65 -1.69
C VAL A 214 4.73 3.21 -0.41
N ASN A 215 3.89 3.78 0.46
CA ASN A 215 4.34 4.31 1.74
C ASN A 215 4.88 3.16 2.61
N VAL A 216 6.10 3.30 3.15
CA VAL A 216 6.69 2.31 4.07
C VAL A 216 5.85 2.09 5.33
N ASN A 217 5.12 3.13 5.75
CA ASN A 217 4.19 3.11 6.88
C ASN A 217 2.74 2.88 6.43
N PHE A 218 2.51 2.39 5.22
CA PHE A 218 1.18 1.98 4.78
C PHE A 218 0.61 0.98 5.79
N ARG A 219 -0.66 1.19 6.15
CA ARG A 219 -1.37 0.39 7.15
C ARG A 219 -2.44 -0.42 6.47
N ASP A 220 -2.58 -1.68 6.84
CA ASP A 220 -3.69 -2.53 6.42
C ASP A 220 -5.01 -2.11 7.12
N ALA A 221 -6.07 -2.87 6.85
CA ALA A 221 -7.39 -2.66 7.45
C ALA A 221 -7.41 -2.78 8.99
N HIS A 222 -6.42 -3.42 9.61
CA HIS A 222 -6.29 -3.56 11.06
C HIS A 222 -5.32 -2.52 11.67
N GLY A 223 -4.81 -1.59 10.86
CA GLY A 223 -3.83 -0.60 11.29
C GLY A 223 -2.39 -1.11 11.37
N TRP A 224 -2.12 -2.35 10.97
CA TRP A 224 -0.79 -2.94 10.99
C TRP A 224 0.03 -2.46 9.79
N THR A 225 1.28 -2.11 10.04
CA THR A 225 2.26 -1.80 8.98
C THR A 225 3.02 -3.04 8.56
N ALA A 226 3.77 -2.97 7.46
CA ALA A 226 4.67 -4.03 7.01
C ALA A 226 5.59 -4.55 8.13
N LEU A 227 6.07 -3.66 9.00
CA LEU A 227 6.91 -4.02 10.15
C LEU A 227 6.16 -4.86 11.19
N HIS A 228 4.88 -4.57 11.45
CA HIS A 228 4.06 -5.36 12.37
C HIS A 228 3.91 -6.80 11.85
N TRP A 229 3.63 -6.95 10.55
CA TRP A 229 3.56 -8.26 9.90
C TRP A 229 4.87 -9.03 9.99
N ALA A 230 5.99 -8.41 9.62
CA ALA A 230 7.31 -9.03 9.69
C ALA A 230 7.67 -9.48 11.13
N ALA A 231 7.45 -8.61 12.12
CA ALA A 231 7.72 -8.91 13.51
C ALA A 231 6.83 -10.04 14.05
N SER A 232 5.54 -10.04 13.72
CA SER A 232 4.58 -11.05 14.18
C SER A 232 4.91 -12.46 13.70
N LEU A 233 5.58 -12.59 12.55
CA LEU A 233 5.97 -13.85 11.92
C LEU A 233 7.46 -14.18 12.07
N GLY A 234 8.20 -13.42 12.89
CA GLY A 234 9.63 -13.63 13.12
C GLY A 234 10.49 -13.44 11.86
N ARG A 235 10.04 -12.61 10.91
CA ARG A 235 10.79 -12.28 9.69
C ARG A 235 11.80 -11.18 10.02
N TYR A 236 12.96 -11.58 10.55
CA TYR A 236 14.10 -10.68 10.69
C TYR A 236 14.80 -10.55 9.34
N ALA A 237 15.16 -9.32 8.95
CA ALA A 237 15.97 -9.07 7.77
C ALA A 237 17.21 -9.96 7.86
N ARG A 238 17.36 -10.91 6.94
CA ARG A 238 18.53 -11.77 6.93
C ARG A 238 19.70 -10.94 6.42
N THR A 239 20.53 -10.48 7.34
CA THR A 239 21.86 -9.96 7.02
C THR A 239 22.71 -11.13 6.51
N HIS A 240 22.72 -11.33 5.20
CA HIS A 240 23.76 -12.09 4.51
C HIS A 240 24.67 -11.12 3.77
#